data_AF-A0A1F3C218-F1
#
_entry.id   AF-A0A1F3C218-F1
#
_cell.length_a   1.000
_cell.length_b   1.000
_cell.length_c   1.000
_cell.angle_alpha   90.00
_cell.angle_beta   90.00
_cell.angle_gamma   90.00
#
_symmetry.space_group_name_H-M   'P 1'
#
loop_
_entity.id
_entity.type
_entity.pdbx_description
1 polymer ?
#
loop_
_entity_poly.entity_id
_entity_poly.type
_entity_poly.pdbx_seq_one_letter_code
_entity_poly.pdbx_strand_id
1 'polypeptide(L)'
;MSEAKSGISSIGTVATFLNGRACSDTLFHVLNHAFDHPLKEEERAVVPLAGGIMQHGYQCGMIWGATLAAGARAHRLLGAGSQAETKAIVAAQGLVKSFRAQNNNTNCFEITRIDKSSSATQMITYFLVKGGAVGCFRMAAAYAPVAFGEINRALSEDHVESPPAPVSCSAMLARKMGVSDMHAVMAAGLAGGIGLSGGACGALGAAIWILGVKSLKEGGGKLDSKASGAVDAMDRFLKCTGHEFECFKIVGRKFESVSDHASYLCSGGCSKIIEVLAGK
;
A
#
# COMPACT_ATOMS: atom_id res chain seq x y z
N MET A 1 -4.99 20.84 -21.16
CA MET A 1 -5.36 19.54 -20.54
C MET A 1 -5.12 18.49 -21.61
N SER A 2 -3.99 17.79 -21.59
CA SER A 2 -3.72 16.74 -22.58
C SER A 2 -4.61 15.54 -22.28
N GLU A 3 -5.26 15.02 -23.33
CA GLU A 3 -6.07 13.81 -23.29
C GLU A 3 -5.24 12.65 -22.70
N ALA A 4 -5.80 11.98 -21.69
CA ALA A 4 -5.19 10.80 -21.10
C ALA A 4 -5.07 9.71 -22.17
N LYS A 5 -3.84 9.36 -22.56
CA LYS A 5 -3.59 8.20 -23.43
C LYS A 5 -4.06 6.92 -22.72
N SER A 6 -4.94 6.19 -23.40
CA SER A 6 -5.39 4.80 -23.21
C SER A 6 -5.66 4.34 -21.78
N GLY A 7 -6.93 4.02 -21.48
CA GLY A 7 -7.31 3.33 -20.25
C GLY A 7 -6.50 2.05 -19.99
N ILE A 8 -6.48 1.62 -18.73
CA ILE A 8 -5.75 0.41 -18.32
C ILE A 8 -6.26 -0.81 -19.08
N SER A 9 -5.36 -1.50 -19.80
CA SER A 9 -5.67 -2.76 -20.47
C SER A 9 -5.20 -3.95 -19.63
N SER A 10 -6.07 -4.96 -19.50
CA SER A 10 -5.71 -6.21 -18.82
C SER A 10 -4.50 -6.90 -19.48
N ILE A 11 -4.36 -6.82 -20.80
CA ILE A 11 -3.21 -7.37 -21.53
C ILE A 11 -1.91 -6.68 -21.13
N GLY A 12 -1.90 -5.34 -21.06
CA GLY A 12 -0.74 -4.58 -20.60
C GLY A 12 -0.35 -4.89 -19.15
N THR A 13 -1.34 -5.13 -18.29
CA THR A 13 -1.09 -5.55 -16.90
C THR A 13 -0.48 -6.95 -16.83
N VAL A 14 -0.97 -7.92 -17.62
CA VAL A 14 -0.36 -9.26 -17.68
C VAL A 14 1.08 -9.18 -18.16
N ALA A 15 1.34 -8.45 -19.24
CA ALA A 15 2.70 -8.30 -19.77
C ALA A 15 3.65 -7.67 -18.74
N THR A 16 3.19 -6.65 -18.02
CA THR A 16 3.96 -6.00 -16.95
C THR A 16 4.35 -6.98 -15.84
N PHE A 17 3.41 -7.83 -15.40
CA PHE A 17 3.70 -8.84 -14.38
C PHE A 17 4.69 -9.88 -14.90
N LEU A 18 4.45 -10.42 -16.11
CA LEU A 18 5.29 -11.44 -16.74
C LEU A 18 6.74 -10.98 -16.97
N ASN A 19 6.98 -9.67 -17.03
CA ASN A 19 8.31 -9.08 -17.03
C ASN A 19 9.02 -9.12 -15.66
N GLY A 20 8.58 -10.00 -14.74
CA GLY A 20 9.27 -10.30 -13.48
C GLY A 20 8.92 -9.37 -12.32
N ARG A 21 7.82 -8.61 -12.41
CA ARG A 21 7.39 -7.70 -11.34
C ARG A 21 6.57 -8.43 -10.27
N ALA A 22 6.64 -7.95 -9.03
CA ALA A 22 5.79 -8.43 -7.95
C ALA A 22 4.36 -7.87 -8.07
N CYS A 23 3.38 -8.44 -7.35
CA CYS A 23 1.98 -8.00 -7.46
C CYS A 23 1.75 -6.56 -6.97
N SER A 24 2.49 -6.11 -5.95
CA SER A 24 2.45 -4.72 -5.50
C SER A 24 3.05 -3.76 -6.52
N ASP A 25 4.23 -4.09 -7.04
CA ASP A 25 4.93 -3.30 -8.06
C ASP A 25 4.12 -3.22 -9.36
N THR A 26 3.56 -4.34 -9.82
CA THR A 26 2.74 -4.39 -11.03
C THR A 26 1.58 -3.41 -10.98
N LEU A 27 0.78 -3.43 -9.90
CA LEU A 27 -0.38 -2.54 -9.79
C LEU A 27 0.04 -1.08 -9.68
N PHE A 28 1.09 -0.81 -8.91
CA PHE A 28 1.61 0.55 -8.77
C PHE A 28 2.07 1.10 -10.14
N HIS A 29 2.87 0.31 -10.86
CA HIS A 29 3.40 0.64 -12.17
C HIS A 29 2.30 0.92 -13.19
N VAL A 30 1.34 0.00 -13.38
CA VAL A 30 0.31 0.17 -14.42
C VAL A 30 -0.61 1.36 -14.14
N LEU A 31 -0.91 1.63 -12.86
CA LEU A 31 -1.74 2.78 -12.48
C LEU A 31 -1.00 4.09 -12.71
N ASN A 32 0.26 4.21 -12.25
CA ASN A 32 1.08 5.40 -12.48
C ASN A 32 1.27 5.70 -13.97
N HIS A 33 1.53 4.66 -14.77
CA HIS A 33 1.64 4.79 -16.22
C HIS A 33 0.32 5.23 -16.87
N ALA A 34 -0.82 4.71 -16.41
CA ALA A 34 -2.13 5.15 -16.91
C ALA A 34 -2.46 6.60 -16.54
N PHE A 35 -1.86 7.12 -15.47
CA PHE A 35 -1.90 8.53 -15.12
C PHE A 35 -0.80 9.37 -15.77
N ASP A 36 0.01 8.79 -16.66
CA ASP A 36 1.15 9.44 -17.34
C ASP A 36 2.17 10.03 -16.35
N HIS A 37 2.44 9.30 -15.27
CA HIS A 37 3.37 9.74 -14.22
C HIS A 37 4.13 8.56 -13.59
N PRO A 38 5.05 7.92 -14.32
CA PRO A 38 5.83 6.81 -13.80
C PRO A 38 6.77 7.26 -12.68
N LEU A 39 6.88 6.44 -11.62
CA LEU A 39 7.70 6.69 -10.43
C LEU A 39 8.60 5.48 -10.17
N LYS A 40 9.65 5.33 -11.00
CA LYS A 40 10.42 4.08 -11.13
C LYS A 40 11.01 3.59 -9.80
N GLU A 41 11.56 4.47 -8.98
CA GLU A 41 12.13 4.06 -7.68
C GLU A 41 11.04 3.68 -6.69
N GLU A 42 9.98 4.49 -6.61
CA GLU A 42 8.85 4.29 -5.71
C GLU A 42 8.07 3.01 -6.03
N GLU A 43 7.89 2.70 -7.32
CA GLU A 43 7.31 1.46 -7.84
C GLU A 43 8.16 0.25 -7.45
N ARG A 44 9.48 0.31 -7.67
CA ARG A 44 10.36 -0.80 -7.26
C ARG A 44 10.39 -0.98 -5.75
N ALA A 45 10.33 0.10 -4.98
CA ALA A 45 10.35 0.08 -3.52
C ALA A 45 9.14 -0.61 -2.89
N VAL A 46 8.04 -0.83 -3.62
CA VAL A 46 6.84 -1.50 -3.07
C VAL A 46 6.94 -3.03 -3.11
N VAL A 47 7.97 -3.61 -3.75
CA VAL A 47 8.14 -5.06 -3.87
C VAL A 47 8.04 -5.81 -2.53
N PRO A 48 8.64 -5.34 -1.41
CA PRO A 48 8.51 -6.01 -0.11
C PRO A 48 7.07 -6.12 0.41
N LEU A 49 6.11 -5.35 -0.11
CA LEU A 49 4.70 -5.46 0.28
C LEU A 49 3.95 -6.58 -0.45
N ALA A 50 4.57 -7.22 -1.45
CA ALA A 50 4.04 -8.41 -2.09
C ALA A 50 3.98 -9.59 -1.12
N GLY A 51 3.01 -10.50 -1.35
CA GLY A 51 2.78 -11.64 -0.45
C GLY A 51 2.11 -11.29 0.87
N GLY A 52 1.58 -10.06 1.01
CA GLY A 52 0.92 -9.64 2.24
C GLY A 52 1.91 -9.19 3.30
N ILE A 53 2.65 -8.12 2.99
CA ILE A 53 3.73 -7.51 3.80
C ILE A 53 4.86 -8.50 4.17
N MET A 54 5.95 -8.45 3.39
CA MET A 54 7.11 -9.34 3.53
C MET A 54 6.73 -10.82 3.58
N GLN A 55 5.78 -11.25 2.73
CA GLN A 55 5.25 -12.62 2.67
C GLN A 55 4.52 -13.11 3.93
N HIS A 56 4.14 -12.23 4.86
CA HIS A 56 3.39 -12.64 6.06
C HIS A 56 1.91 -12.94 5.80
N GLY A 57 1.41 -12.76 4.58
CA GLY A 57 0.06 -13.17 4.22
C GLY A 57 -1.06 -12.18 4.56
N TYR A 58 -0.75 -10.97 5.06
CA TYR A 58 -1.76 -9.93 5.33
C TYR A 58 -2.21 -9.20 4.04
N GLN A 59 -2.70 -7.96 4.11
CA GLN A 59 -3.29 -7.22 2.97
C GLN A 59 -2.55 -7.44 1.64
N CYS A 60 -3.29 -7.81 0.60
CA CYS A 60 -2.74 -8.18 -0.71
C CYS A 60 -1.84 -7.09 -1.30
N GLY A 61 -0.70 -7.48 -1.89
CA GLY A 61 0.25 -6.57 -2.54
C GLY A 61 -0.40 -5.62 -3.54
N MET A 62 -1.41 -6.08 -4.27
CA MET A 62 -2.16 -5.27 -5.24
C MET A 62 -2.84 -4.06 -4.60
N ILE A 63 -3.39 -4.24 -3.39
CA ILE A 63 -4.02 -3.16 -2.61
C ILE A 63 -2.95 -2.14 -2.19
N TRP A 64 -1.79 -2.60 -1.70
CA TRP A 64 -0.68 -1.72 -1.32
C TRP A 64 -0.22 -0.86 -2.50
N GLY A 65 0.08 -1.49 -3.64
CA GLY A 65 0.53 -0.79 -4.84
C GLY A 65 -0.49 0.20 -5.39
N ALA A 66 -1.77 -0.21 -5.46
CA ALA A 66 -2.83 0.67 -5.92
C ALA A 66 -3.08 1.86 -4.99
N THR A 67 -2.94 1.65 -3.67
CA THR A 67 -3.11 2.73 -2.69
C THR A 67 -2.01 3.78 -2.79
N LEU A 68 -0.75 3.37 -2.97
CA LEU A 68 0.36 4.30 -3.19
C LEU A 68 0.19 5.07 -4.51
N ALA A 69 -0.30 4.42 -5.57
CA ALA A 69 -0.65 5.08 -6.83
C ALA A 69 -1.76 6.12 -6.64
N ALA A 70 -2.77 5.80 -5.84
CA ALA A 70 -3.86 6.73 -5.51
C ALA A 70 -3.33 7.98 -4.80
N GLY A 71 -2.43 7.82 -3.82
CA GLY A 71 -1.80 8.94 -3.15
C GLY A 71 -0.86 9.75 -4.05
N ALA A 72 -0.12 9.11 -4.96
CA ALA A 72 0.69 9.82 -5.97
C ALA A 72 -0.18 10.71 -6.86
N ARG A 73 -1.32 10.16 -7.32
CA ARG A 73 -2.29 10.90 -8.12
C ARG A 73 -2.96 12.03 -7.32
N ALA A 74 -3.31 11.78 -6.06
CA ALA A 74 -3.89 12.80 -5.17
C ALA A 74 -2.92 13.98 -4.98
N HIS A 75 -1.65 13.71 -4.69
CA HIS A 75 -0.62 14.75 -4.56
C HIS A 75 -0.49 15.58 -5.84
N ARG A 76 -0.50 14.94 -7.02
CA ARG A 76 -0.39 15.68 -8.27
C ARG A 76 -1.57 16.62 -8.53
N LEU A 77 -2.77 16.23 -8.11
CA LEU A 77 -3.97 17.05 -8.33
C LEU A 77 -4.16 18.14 -7.27
N LEU A 78 -3.75 17.87 -6.03
CA LEU A 78 -4.13 18.68 -4.86
C LEU A 78 -2.92 19.23 -4.10
N GLY A 79 -1.70 18.85 -4.48
CA GLY A 79 -0.47 19.21 -3.77
C GLY A 79 -0.30 18.46 -2.45
N ALA A 80 0.40 19.11 -1.52
CA ALA A 80 0.61 18.61 -0.16
C ALA A 80 -0.56 18.99 0.76
N GLY A 81 -0.70 18.26 1.88
CA GLY A 81 -1.57 18.65 2.98
C GLY A 81 -2.81 17.76 3.17
N SER A 82 -3.62 18.12 4.17
CA SER A 82 -4.71 17.26 4.67
C SER A 82 -5.74 16.91 3.60
N GLN A 83 -6.03 17.82 2.66
CA GLN A 83 -6.99 17.57 1.58
C GLN A 83 -6.53 16.41 0.67
N ALA A 84 -5.27 16.45 0.21
CA ALA A 84 -4.69 15.39 -0.62
C ALA A 84 -4.59 14.07 0.14
N GLU A 85 -4.16 14.13 1.40
CA GLU A 85 -4.09 12.96 2.29
C GLU A 85 -5.47 12.32 2.52
N THR A 86 -6.50 13.14 2.77
CA THR A 86 -7.89 12.71 2.94
C THR A 86 -8.41 12.03 1.68
N LYS A 87 -8.16 12.63 0.52
CA LYS A 87 -8.53 12.08 -0.79
C LYS A 87 -7.83 10.75 -1.09
N ALA A 88 -6.57 10.60 -0.70
CA ALA A 88 -5.85 9.33 -0.79
C ALA A 88 -6.48 8.24 0.11
N ILE A 89 -6.93 8.60 1.32
CA ILE A 89 -7.63 7.67 2.23
C ILE A 89 -8.98 7.23 1.64
N VAL A 90 -9.77 8.16 1.10
CA VAL A 90 -11.06 7.85 0.47
C VAL A 90 -10.88 6.97 -0.77
N ALA A 91 -9.88 7.25 -1.59
CA ALA A 91 -9.53 6.37 -2.71
C ALA A 91 -9.16 4.96 -2.22
N ALA A 92 -8.35 4.85 -1.15
CA ALA A 92 -7.97 3.58 -0.54
C ALA A 92 -9.18 2.79 -0.01
N GLN A 93 -10.19 3.45 0.56
CA GLN A 93 -11.46 2.81 0.97
C GLN A 93 -12.16 2.15 -0.22
N GLY A 94 -12.29 2.88 -1.34
CA GLY A 94 -12.87 2.37 -2.59
C GLY A 94 -12.08 1.19 -3.16
N LEU A 95 -10.75 1.28 -3.14
CA LEU A 95 -9.85 0.21 -3.56
C LEU A 95 -10.04 -1.06 -2.71
N VAL A 96 -9.99 -0.96 -1.39
CA VAL A 96 -10.16 -2.14 -0.51
C VAL A 96 -11.55 -2.77 -0.69
N LYS A 97 -12.59 -1.94 -0.78
CA LYS A 97 -13.98 -2.41 -0.96
C LYS A 97 -14.16 -3.14 -2.29
N SER A 98 -13.72 -2.54 -3.40
CA SER A 98 -13.84 -3.14 -4.73
C SER A 98 -12.97 -4.40 -4.87
N PHE A 99 -11.76 -4.40 -4.31
CA PHE A 99 -10.91 -5.59 -4.30
C PHE A 99 -11.59 -6.75 -3.57
N ARG A 100 -12.18 -6.50 -2.40
CA ARG A 100 -12.92 -7.51 -1.65
C ARG A 100 -14.12 -8.02 -2.45
N ALA A 101 -14.87 -7.14 -3.10
CA ALA A 101 -16.03 -7.54 -3.90
C ALA A 101 -15.64 -8.47 -5.06
N GLN A 102 -14.47 -8.24 -5.67
CA GLN A 102 -13.99 -9.05 -6.79
C GLN A 102 -13.30 -10.36 -6.35
N ASN A 103 -12.65 -10.38 -5.19
CA ASN A 103 -11.75 -11.47 -4.78
C ASN A 103 -12.16 -12.17 -3.47
N ASN A 104 -13.29 -11.79 -2.88
CA ASN A 104 -13.85 -12.21 -1.58
C ASN A 104 -13.00 -11.87 -0.35
N ASN A 105 -11.68 -11.96 -0.45
CA ASN A 105 -10.74 -11.77 0.64
C ASN A 105 -9.77 -10.62 0.33
N THR A 106 -9.23 -10.00 1.36
CA THR A 106 -8.26 -8.90 1.23
C THR A 106 -6.85 -9.31 1.67
N ASN A 107 -6.73 -10.38 2.46
CA ASN A 107 -5.45 -10.89 2.92
C ASN A 107 -4.88 -11.89 1.90
N CYS A 108 -3.58 -11.78 1.65
CA CYS A 108 -2.87 -12.64 0.71
C CYS A 108 -2.98 -14.11 1.12
N PHE A 109 -2.84 -14.45 2.40
CA PHE A 109 -2.95 -15.82 2.88
C PHE A 109 -4.33 -16.42 2.65
N GLU A 110 -5.41 -15.66 2.79
CA GLU A 110 -6.78 -16.15 2.53
C GLU A 110 -6.99 -16.48 1.04
N ILE A 111 -6.25 -15.79 0.15
CA ILE A 111 -6.29 -15.97 -1.30
C ILE A 111 -5.37 -17.12 -1.74
N THR A 112 -4.14 -17.15 -1.22
CA THR A 112 -3.07 -18.04 -1.71
C THR A 112 -2.87 -19.28 -0.87
N ARG A 113 -3.27 -19.24 0.41
CA ARG A 113 -2.92 -20.21 1.46
C ARG A 113 -1.42 -20.36 1.67
N ILE A 114 -0.66 -19.32 1.34
CA ILE A 114 0.80 -19.25 1.46
C ILE A 114 1.20 -18.00 2.23
N ASP A 115 2.15 -18.20 3.14
CA ASP A 115 2.83 -17.17 3.91
C ASP A 115 4.30 -17.61 4.18
N LYS A 116 5.01 -16.83 4.98
CA LYS A 116 6.41 -17.11 5.36
C LYS A 116 6.62 -18.41 6.14
N SER A 117 5.56 -18.99 6.73
CA SER A 117 5.64 -20.24 7.51
C SER A 117 5.38 -21.48 6.66
N SER A 118 4.97 -21.29 5.40
CA SER A 118 4.62 -22.37 4.50
C SER A 118 5.81 -23.25 4.15
N SER A 119 5.61 -24.56 4.18
CA SER A 119 6.61 -25.57 3.82
C SER A 119 6.96 -25.54 2.32
N ALA A 120 8.12 -26.10 1.96
CA ALA A 120 8.53 -26.25 0.57
C ALA A 120 7.48 -26.97 -0.28
N THR A 121 6.82 -28.00 0.26
CA THR A 121 5.75 -28.74 -0.43
C THR A 121 4.53 -27.87 -0.70
N GLN A 122 4.13 -27.02 0.26
CA GLN A 122 3.02 -26.07 0.07
C GLN A 122 3.37 -25.03 -1.00
N MET A 123 4.60 -24.50 -0.97
CA MET A 123 5.10 -23.56 -1.96
C MET A 123 5.11 -24.19 -3.37
N ILE A 124 5.68 -25.39 -3.52
CA ILE A 124 5.70 -26.14 -4.79
C ILE A 124 4.28 -26.38 -5.29
N THR A 125 3.39 -26.86 -4.42
CA THR A 125 1.99 -27.12 -4.77
C THR A 125 1.29 -25.85 -5.25
N TYR A 126 1.48 -24.74 -4.54
CA TYR A 126 0.85 -23.48 -4.93
C TYR A 126 1.41 -22.97 -6.26
N PHE A 127 2.72 -22.84 -6.40
CA PHE A 127 3.34 -22.22 -7.58
C PHE A 127 3.28 -23.10 -8.83
N LEU A 128 3.56 -24.40 -8.71
CA LEU A 128 3.72 -25.29 -9.86
C LEU A 128 2.46 -26.10 -10.19
N VAL A 129 1.68 -26.52 -9.18
CA VAL A 129 0.50 -27.37 -9.40
C VAL A 129 -0.78 -26.56 -9.53
N LYS A 130 -0.98 -25.58 -8.64
CA LYS A 130 -2.18 -24.71 -8.66
C LYS A 130 -2.03 -23.49 -9.57
N GLY A 131 -0.85 -23.28 -10.16
CA GLY A 131 -0.57 -22.11 -10.99
C GLY A 131 -0.69 -20.80 -10.22
N GLY A 132 -0.29 -20.77 -8.95
CA GLY A 132 -0.54 -19.67 -8.02
C GLY A 132 -0.07 -18.30 -8.52
N ALA A 133 1.09 -18.26 -9.18
CA ALA A 133 1.57 -17.06 -9.86
C ALA A 133 0.56 -16.60 -10.94
N VAL A 134 0.13 -17.50 -11.82
CA VAL A 134 -0.89 -17.23 -12.85
C VAL A 134 -2.21 -16.76 -12.23
N GLY A 135 -2.60 -17.30 -11.08
CA GLY A 135 -3.77 -16.83 -10.32
C GLY A 135 -3.64 -15.35 -9.94
N CYS A 136 -2.53 -14.97 -9.30
CA CYS A 136 -2.23 -13.57 -8.98
C CYS A 136 -2.14 -12.68 -10.24
N PHE A 137 -1.64 -13.20 -11.37
CA PHE A 137 -1.54 -12.43 -12.61
C PHE A 137 -2.94 -12.08 -13.15
N ARG A 138 -3.84 -13.08 -13.18
CA ARG A 138 -5.22 -12.90 -13.65
C ARG A 138 -5.99 -11.94 -12.74
N MET A 139 -5.80 -12.06 -11.43
CA MET A 139 -6.39 -11.13 -10.46
C MET A 139 -5.88 -9.70 -10.68
N ALA A 140 -4.58 -9.50 -10.86
CA ALA A 140 -4.00 -8.18 -11.14
C ALA A 140 -4.60 -7.57 -12.41
N ALA A 141 -4.66 -8.33 -13.49
CA ALA A 141 -5.17 -7.90 -14.79
C ALA A 141 -6.67 -7.55 -14.75
N ALA A 142 -7.45 -8.26 -13.94
CA ALA A 142 -8.87 -8.00 -13.77
C ALA A 142 -9.16 -6.85 -12.80
N TYR A 143 -8.29 -6.63 -11.80
CA TYR A 143 -8.48 -5.60 -10.78
C TYR A 143 -7.94 -4.22 -11.19
N ALA A 144 -6.86 -4.16 -12.00
CA ALA A 144 -6.25 -2.90 -12.41
C ALA A 144 -7.23 -1.86 -13.02
N PRO A 145 -8.13 -2.20 -13.96
CA PRO A 145 -9.10 -1.23 -14.49
C PRO A 145 -10.12 -0.78 -13.44
N VAL A 146 -10.53 -1.66 -12.53
CA VAL A 146 -11.43 -1.33 -11.40
C VAL A 146 -10.74 -0.34 -10.46
N ALA A 147 -9.48 -0.62 -10.10
CA ALA A 147 -8.68 0.25 -9.26
C ALA A 147 -8.50 1.65 -9.86
N PHE A 148 -8.26 1.74 -11.17
CA PHE A 148 -8.18 3.01 -11.88
C PHE A 148 -9.49 3.80 -11.83
N GLY A 149 -10.62 3.11 -12.00
CA GLY A 149 -11.95 3.71 -11.86
C GLY A 149 -12.20 4.27 -10.46
N GLU A 150 -11.89 3.49 -9.41
CA GLU A 150 -12.05 3.92 -8.01
C GLU A 150 -11.19 5.13 -7.67
N ILE A 151 -9.94 5.17 -8.14
CA ILE A 151 -9.05 6.31 -7.92
C ILE A 151 -9.60 7.56 -8.60
N ASN A 152 -9.99 7.48 -9.88
CA ASN A 152 -10.55 8.63 -10.57
C ASN A 152 -11.83 9.14 -9.90
N ARG A 153 -12.75 8.22 -9.53
CA ARG A 153 -14.00 8.57 -8.86
C ARG A 153 -13.75 9.32 -7.55
N ALA A 154 -12.91 8.77 -6.67
CA ALA A 154 -12.62 9.39 -5.38
C ALA A 154 -11.95 10.77 -5.52
N LEU A 155 -11.10 10.94 -6.54
CA LEU A 155 -10.36 12.19 -6.76
C LEU A 155 -11.15 13.24 -7.57
N SER A 156 -12.18 12.85 -8.31
CA SER A 156 -13.04 13.78 -9.06
C SER A 156 -14.20 14.36 -8.24
N GLU A 157 -14.53 13.79 -7.09
CA GLU A 157 -15.60 14.32 -6.23
C GLU A 157 -15.20 15.71 -5.67
N ASP A 158 -16.00 16.74 -5.92
CA ASP A 158 -15.62 18.15 -5.64
C ASP A 158 -15.47 18.48 -4.14
N HIS A 159 -16.19 17.78 -3.26
CA HIS A 159 -16.17 18.06 -1.83
C HIS A 159 -16.04 16.78 -0.98
N VAL A 160 -14.88 16.63 -0.35
CA VAL A 160 -14.69 15.79 0.82
C VAL A 160 -14.20 16.70 1.93
N GLU A 161 -14.97 16.79 3.02
CA GLU A 161 -14.56 17.55 4.20
C GLU A 161 -13.25 16.96 4.73
N SER A 162 -12.21 17.79 4.76
CA SER A 162 -10.89 17.39 5.23
C SER A 162 -10.68 17.89 6.64
N PRO A 163 -10.50 16.99 7.64
CA PRO A 163 -10.17 17.43 8.98
C PRO A 163 -8.81 18.13 8.99
N PRO A 164 -8.53 18.99 9.99
CA PRO A 164 -7.21 19.54 10.18
C PRO A 164 -6.18 18.42 10.39
N ALA A 165 -4.94 18.66 9.98
CA ALA A 165 -3.86 17.71 10.20
C ALA A 165 -3.64 17.44 11.71
N PRO A 166 -3.15 16.24 12.08
CA PRO A 166 -2.83 15.10 11.22
C PRO A 166 -4.05 14.25 10.82
N VAL A 167 -4.07 13.76 9.57
CA VAL A 167 -5.17 12.91 9.06
C VAL A 167 -4.76 11.46 8.79
N SER A 168 -3.44 11.19 8.67
CA SER A 168 -2.90 9.87 8.38
C SER A 168 -1.69 9.53 9.25
N CYS A 169 -1.73 8.38 9.93
CA CYS A 169 -0.60 7.85 10.71
C CYS A 169 0.59 7.51 9.82
N SER A 170 0.33 7.03 8.60
CA SER A 170 1.36 6.74 7.60
C SER A 170 2.00 8.01 7.04
N ALA A 171 1.23 9.08 6.82
CA ALA A 171 1.79 10.37 6.40
C ALA A 171 2.61 11.02 7.53
N MET A 172 2.14 10.95 8.78
CA MET A 172 2.90 11.41 9.95
C MET A 172 4.24 10.68 10.06
N LEU A 173 4.24 9.35 9.93
CA LEU A 173 5.46 8.56 9.90
C LEU A 173 6.37 8.97 8.75
N ALA A 174 5.83 9.13 7.54
CA ALA A 174 6.62 9.54 6.38
C ALA A 174 7.33 10.88 6.62
N ARG A 175 6.60 11.89 7.10
CA ARG A 175 7.18 13.19 7.48
C ARG A 175 8.27 13.03 8.54
N LYS A 176 8.03 12.20 9.56
CA LYS A 176 9.00 11.93 10.62
C LYS A 176 10.26 11.21 10.12
N MET A 177 10.12 10.36 9.11
CA MET A 177 11.24 9.71 8.42
C MET A 177 11.97 10.65 7.45
N GLY A 178 11.54 11.91 7.31
CA GLY A 178 12.22 12.94 6.52
C GLY A 178 12.11 12.76 5.01
N VAL A 179 11.06 12.11 4.51
CA VAL A 179 10.76 12.08 3.07
C VAL A 179 9.90 13.29 2.65
N SER A 180 9.82 13.55 1.34
CA SER A 180 9.07 14.70 0.83
C SER A 180 7.57 14.60 1.05
N ASP A 181 6.87 15.74 0.96
CA ASP A 181 5.41 15.80 1.06
C ASP A 181 4.69 14.88 0.06
N MET A 182 5.25 14.72 -1.15
CA MET A 182 4.76 13.75 -2.13
C MET A 182 4.70 12.35 -1.54
N HIS A 183 5.78 11.88 -0.90
CA HIS A 183 5.82 10.55 -0.30
C HIS A 183 4.87 10.45 0.91
N ALA A 184 4.69 11.54 1.66
CA ALA A 184 3.72 11.58 2.75
C ALA A 184 2.28 11.40 2.25
N VAL A 185 1.88 12.10 1.17
CA VAL A 185 0.56 11.94 0.55
C VAL A 185 0.40 10.57 -0.10
N MET A 186 1.45 10.04 -0.75
CA MET A 186 1.46 8.67 -1.30
C MET A 186 1.16 7.64 -0.23
N ALA A 187 1.82 7.75 0.93
CA ALA A 187 1.60 6.87 2.06
C ALA A 187 0.26 7.12 2.78
N ALA A 188 -0.40 8.25 2.56
CA ALA A 188 -1.53 8.67 3.39
C ALA A 188 -2.70 7.68 3.34
N GLY A 189 -3.00 7.14 2.15
CA GLY A 189 -4.04 6.14 1.94
C GLY A 189 -3.82 4.84 2.72
N LEU A 190 -2.62 4.60 3.25
CA LEU A 190 -2.34 3.44 4.09
C LEU A 190 -2.93 3.56 5.51
N ALA A 191 -3.47 4.74 5.88
CA ALA A 191 -4.04 5.03 7.19
C ALA A 191 -5.05 3.98 7.69
N GLY A 192 -5.07 3.76 9.01
CA GLY A 192 -6.02 2.84 9.66
C GLY A 192 -5.99 1.41 9.11
N GLY A 193 -4.84 0.99 8.55
CA GLY A 193 -4.67 -0.33 7.94
C GLY A 193 -5.25 -0.40 6.53
N ILE A 194 -4.89 0.59 5.70
CA ILE A 194 -5.30 0.86 4.32
C ILE A 194 -6.71 1.40 4.19
N GLY A 195 -6.90 2.69 4.04
CA GLY A 195 -8.24 3.26 3.91
C GLY A 195 -9.14 2.90 5.08
N LEU A 196 -8.60 2.87 6.31
CA LEU A 196 -9.36 2.63 7.55
C LEU A 196 -10.00 1.23 7.68
N SER A 197 -9.63 0.27 6.83
CA SER A 197 -10.26 -1.05 6.81
C SER A 197 -9.96 -1.92 8.05
N GLY A 198 -8.96 -1.53 8.85
CA GLY A 198 -8.45 -2.27 9.99
C GLY A 198 -7.40 -3.31 9.65
N GLY A 199 -7.03 -3.47 8.37
CA GLY A 199 -6.02 -4.43 7.92
C GLY A 199 -4.60 -4.20 8.46
N ALA A 200 -3.61 -4.83 7.86
CA ALA A 200 -2.20 -4.68 8.24
C ALA A 200 -1.78 -3.21 8.40
N CYS A 201 -1.01 -2.94 9.45
CA CYS A 201 -0.64 -1.60 9.88
C CYS A 201 -0.05 -0.77 8.73
N GLY A 202 -0.75 0.33 8.39
CA GLY A 202 -0.31 1.24 7.35
C GLY A 202 1.01 1.93 7.64
N ALA A 203 1.32 2.20 8.91
CA ALA A 203 2.58 2.82 9.31
C ALA A 203 3.75 1.87 9.03
N LEU A 204 3.62 0.58 9.37
CA LEU A 204 4.63 -0.43 9.03
C LEU A 204 4.84 -0.53 7.52
N GLY A 205 3.77 -0.62 6.73
CA GLY A 205 3.86 -0.66 5.28
C GLY A 205 4.55 0.58 4.69
N ALA A 206 4.24 1.77 5.21
CA ALA A 206 4.90 3.01 4.83
C ALA A 206 6.40 3.01 5.19
N ALA A 207 6.78 2.54 6.38
CA ALA A 207 8.18 2.44 6.79
C ALA A 207 8.99 1.57 5.82
N ILE A 208 8.50 0.36 5.55
CA ILE A 208 9.16 -0.60 4.66
C ILE A 208 9.32 -0.02 3.25
N TRP A 209 8.27 0.59 2.72
CA TRP A 209 8.32 1.23 1.40
C TRP A 209 9.32 2.39 1.37
N ILE A 210 9.28 3.29 2.36
CA ILE A 210 10.18 4.45 2.44
C ILE A 210 11.65 4.02 2.55
N LEU A 211 11.95 3.01 3.35
CA LEU A 211 13.31 2.46 3.46
C LEU A 211 13.78 1.88 2.11
N GLY A 212 12.88 1.22 1.38
CA GLY A 212 13.13 0.77 0.01
C GLY A 212 13.44 1.93 -0.94
N VAL A 213 12.66 3.02 -0.88
CA VAL A 213 12.88 4.22 -1.71
C VAL A 213 14.26 4.84 -1.42
N LYS A 214 14.60 5.03 -0.14
CA LYS A 214 15.90 5.59 0.27
C LYS A 214 17.06 4.72 -0.23
N SER A 215 16.96 3.41 -0.02
CA SER A 215 17.99 2.47 -0.46
C SER A 215 18.23 2.52 -1.97
N LEU A 216 17.17 2.60 -2.78
CA LEU A 216 17.29 2.73 -4.23
C LEU A 216 17.90 4.07 -4.66
N LYS A 217 17.56 5.18 -4.00
CA LYS A 217 18.09 6.52 -4.31
C LYS A 217 19.55 6.70 -3.91
N GLU A 218 20.00 6.00 -2.87
CA GLU A 218 21.40 6.00 -2.39
C GLU A 218 22.31 5.06 -3.20
N GLY A 219 21.83 4.48 -4.31
CA GLY A 219 22.61 3.61 -5.18
C GLY A 219 22.63 2.14 -4.76
N GLY A 220 21.77 1.73 -3.81
CA GLY A 220 21.51 0.32 -3.53
C GLY A 220 20.96 -0.37 -4.78
N GLY A 221 21.60 -1.46 -5.20
CA GLY A 221 21.28 -2.17 -6.46
C GLY A 221 19.88 -2.82 -6.50
N LYS A 222 19.83 -4.16 -6.54
CA LYS A 222 18.54 -4.88 -6.43
C LYS A 222 18.05 -4.79 -4.99
N LEU A 223 16.78 -4.40 -4.80
CA LEU A 223 16.09 -4.57 -3.53
C LEU A 223 15.98 -6.07 -3.27
N ASP A 224 16.85 -6.59 -2.41
CA ASP A 224 16.64 -7.91 -1.85
C ASP A 224 15.52 -7.82 -0.82
N SER A 225 14.68 -8.84 -0.76
CA SER A 225 13.69 -9.06 0.31
C SER A 225 14.32 -9.10 1.72
N LYS A 226 15.65 -9.15 1.79
CA LYS A 226 16.50 -9.06 2.98
C LYS A 226 17.18 -7.70 3.17
N ALA A 227 16.73 -6.64 2.51
CA ALA A 227 17.24 -5.30 2.76
C ALA A 227 17.17 -5.00 4.26
N SER A 228 18.33 -4.87 4.90
CA SER A 228 18.48 -4.87 6.37
C SER A 228 17.50 -3.93 7.05
N GLY A 229 17.34 -2.72 6.51
CA GLY A 229 16.41 -1.73 7.06
C GLY A 229 14.95 -2.17 7.13
N ALA A 230 14.42 -2.88 6.12
CA ALA A 230 13.02 -3.34 6.14
C ALA A 230 12.81 -4.46 7.17
N VAL A 231 13.79 -5.35 7.31
CA VAL A 231 13.79 -6.42 8.32
C VAL A 231 13.89 -5.82 9.73
N ASP A 232 14.77 -4.84 9.94
CA ASP A 232 14.95 -4.17 11.22
C ASP A 232 13.68 -3.39 11.64
N ALA A 233 13.05 -2.68 10.70
CA ALA A 233 11.78 -1.99 10.94
C ALA A 233 10.66 -2.98 11.32
N MET A 234 10.60 -4.14 10.66
CA MET A 234 9.67 -5.21 10.99
C MET A 234 9.92 -5.75 12.40
N ASP A 235 11.16 -6.04 12.77
CA ASP A 235 11.50 -6.59 14.10
C ASP A 235 11.15 -5.59 15.22
N ARG A 236 11.52 -4.32 15.06
CA ARG A 236 11.13 -3.25 15.98
C ARG A 236 9.61 -3.13 16.13
N PHE A 237 8.89 -3.20 15.02
CA PHE A 237 7.43 -3.17 15.02
C PHE A 237 6.83 -4.33 15.80
N LEU A 238 7.24 -5.57 15.51
CA LEU A 238 6.69 -6.76 16.16
C LEU A 238 6.93 -6.78 17.67
N LYS A 239 8.11 -6.32 18.10
CA LYS A 239 8.40 -6.11 19.53
C LYS A 239 7.47 -5.07 20.16
N CYS A 240 7.15 -4.00 19.44
CA CYS A 240 6.27 -2.94 19.91
C CYS A 240 4.79 -3.35 19.97
N THR A 241 4.33 -4.21 19.05
CA THR A 241 2.92 -4.57 18.90
C THR A 241 2.56 -5.94 19.48
N GLY A 242 3.51 -6.64 20.09
CA GLY A 242 3.27 -8.00 20.58
C GLY A 242 3.02 -9.00 19.44
N HIS A 243 3.73 -8.83 18.32
CA HIS A 243 3.63 -9.63 17.10
C HIS A 243 2.30 -9.51 16.33
N GLU A 244 1.48 -8.50 16.63
CA GLU A 244 0.27 -8.23 15.88
C GLU A 244 0.54 -7.27 14.70
N PHE A 245 -0.08 -7.54 13.56
CA PHE A 245 0.00 -6.76 12.33
C PHE A 245 -1.26 -5.98 12.03
N GLU A 246 -2.43 -6.52 12.38
CA GLU A 246 -3.71 -5.93 12.01
C GLU A 246 -3.98 -4.68 12.86
N CYS A 247 -4.19 -3.55 12.17
CA CYS A 247 -4.39 -2.25 12.80
C CYS A 247 -5.56 -2.27 13.78
N PHE A 248 -6.66 -2.96 13.46
CA PHE A 248 -7.82 -3.01 14.35
C PHE A 248 -7.52 -3.74 15.66
N LYS A 249 -6.62 -4.73 15.66
CA LYS A 249 -6.22 -5.46 16.86
C LYS A 249 -5.20 -4.68 17.67
N ILE A 250 -4.25 -4.03 16.99
CA ILE A 250 -3.25 -3.16 17.63
C ILE A 250 -3.92 -1.98 18.33
N VAL A 251 -4.87 -1.34 17.65
CA VAL A 251 -5.57 -0.14 18.16
C VAL A 251 -6.77 -0.50 19.04
N GLY A 252 -7.32 -1.71 18.88
CA GLY A 252 -8.52 -2.18 19.59
C GLY A 252 -9.84 -1.76 18.95
N ARG A 253 -9.81 -1.02 17.83
CA ARG A 253 -11.01 -0.64 17.06
C ARG A 253 -10.70 -0.36 15.60
N LYS A 254 -11.75 -0.30 14.78
CA LYS A 254 -11.72 0.29 13.43
C LYS A 254 -12.13 1.76 13.51
N PHE A 255 -11.76 2.52 12.47
CA PHE A 255 -12.14 3.92 12.35
C PHE A 255 -13.33 4.07 11.42
N GLU A 256 -14.30 4.88 11.81
CA GLU A 256 -15.53 5.07 11.06
C GLU A 256 -15.38 6.08 9.93
N SER A 257 -14.48 7.06 10.12
CA SER A 257 -14.25 8.15 9.17
C SER A 257 -12.82 8.68 9.26
N VAL A 258 -12.44 9.53 8.30
CA VAL A 258 -11.15 10.24 8.32
C VAL A 258 -11.06 11.15 9.55
N SER A 259 -12.15 11.81 9.93
CA SER A 259 -12.22 12.67 11.13
C SER A 259 -12.06 11.89 12.43
N ASP A 260 -12.63 10.69 12.50
CA ASP A 260 -12.48 9.79 13.65
C ASP A 260 -11.01 9.33 13.80
N HIS A 261 -10.39 8.94 12.69
CA HIS A 261 -8.96 8.60 12.67
C HIS A 261 -8.08 9.81 13.05
N ALA A 262 -8.33 10.99 12.48
CA ALA A 262 -7.60 12.22 12.81
C ALA A 262 -7.71 12.56 14.31
N SER A 263 -8.90 12.47 14.89
CA SER A 263 -9.13 12.73 16.33
C SER A 263 -8.33 11.77 17.21
N TYR A 264 -8.25 10.49 16.82
CA TYR A 264 -7.42 9.51 17.50
C TYR A 264 -5.94 9.87 17.45
N LEU A 265 -5.43 10.33 16.30
CA LEU A 265 -4.04 10.77 16.16
C LEU A 265 -3.74 12.03 16.98
N CYS A 266 -4.64 13.03 16.96
CA CYS A 266 -4.52 14.24 17.78
C CYS A 266 -4.43 13.92 19.28
N SER A 267 -5.08 12.85 19.72
CA SER A 267 -5.03 12.36 21.10
C SER A 267 -3.77 11.53 21.41
N GLY A 268 -2.78 11.51 20.52
CA GLY A 268 -1.54 10.75 20.67
C GLY A 268 -1.63 9.29 20.18
N GLY A 269 -2.71 8.92 19.50
CA GLY A 269 -2.88 7.60 18.91
C GLY A 269 -1.78 7.24 17.91
N CYS A 270 -1.39 5.96 17.86
CA CYS A 270 -0.28 5.43 17.06
C CYS A 270 1.12 6.03 17.34
N SER A 271 1.27 7.02 18.22
CA SER A 271 2.55 7.72 18.48
C SER A 271 3.70 6.76 18.76
N LYS A 272 3.53 5.81 19.70
CA LYS A 272 4.53 4.79 20.04
C LYS A 272 5.03 4.02 18.81
N ILE A 273 4.14 3.59 17.93
CA ILE A 273 4.49 2.83 16.72
C ILE A 273 5.25 3.73 15.75
N ILE A 274 4.80 4.98 15.57
CA ILE A 274 5.47 5.95 14.70
C ILE A 274 6.89 6.26 15.20
N GLU A 275 7.08 6.45 16.51
CA GLU A 275 8.40 6.64 17.11
C GLU A 275 9.32 5.43 16.86
N VAL A 276 8.82 4.22 17.12
CA VAL A 276 9.59 2.98 16.96
C VAL A 276 9.99 2.74 15.50
N LEU A 277 9.09 3.02 14.56
CA LEU A 277 9.35 2.84 13.12
C LEU A 277 10.27 3.93 12.54
N ALA A 278 10.14 5.17 13.01
CA ALA A 278 11.01 6.27 12.59
C ALA A 278 12.40 6.23 13.26
N GLY A 279 12.52 5.55 14.40
CA GLY A 279 13.79 5.31 15.08
C GLY A 279 14.77 4.50 14.22
N LYS A 280 16.06 4.67 14.48
CA LYS A 280 17.14 3.88 13.87
C LYS A 280 17.35 2.58 14.62
#